data_AF-A0A1H0JZ14-F1
#
_entry.id   AF-A0A1H0JZ14-F1
#
_cell.length_a   1.000
_cell.length_b   1.000
_cell.length_c   1.000
_cell.angle_alpha   90.00
_cell.angle_beta   90.00
_cell.angle_gamma   90.00
#
_symmetry.space_group_name_H-M   'P 1'
#
loop_
_entity.id
_entity.type
_entity.pdbx_description
1 polymer ?
#
loop_
_entity_poly.entity_id
_entity_poly.type
_entity_poly.pdbx_seq_one_letter_code
_entity_poly.pdbx_strand_id
1 'polypeptide(L)' 'MIDGDVGRLADESLRLSLRQAELAVLLVTAAQYAWLDLCVDGYRTMGLILSATSDQRDRTRRLIRRGVPPEAAARALRIV' A
#
# COMPACT_ATOMS: atom_id res chain seq x y z
N MET A 1 -36.20 -44.20 -3.63
CA MET A 1 -35.74 -43.16 -4.57
C MET A 1 -35.34 -41.88 -3.83
N ILE A 2 -36.19 -41.33 -2.97
CA ILE A 2 -35.97 -40.04 -2.28
C ILE A 2 -34.69 -40.01 -1.40
N ASP A 3 -34.40 -41.06 -0.62
CA ASP A 3 -33.20 -41.06 0.26
C ASP A 3 -31.85 -41.01 -0.49
N GLY A 4 -31.77 -41.59 -1.69
CA GLY A 4 -30.54 -41.58 -2.49
C GLY A 4 -30.21 -40.20 -3.05
N ASP A 5 -31.24 -39.45 -3.43
CA ASP A 5 -31.08 -38.08 -3.97
C ASP A 5 -30.75 -37.08 -2.86
N VAL A 6 -31.31 -37.25 -1.66
CA VAL A 6 -30.99 -36.42 -0.48
C VAL A 6 -29.52 -36.61 -0.06
N GLY A 7 -29.03 -37.85 -0.05
CA GLY A 7 -27.63 -38.14 0.25
C GLY A 7 -26.67 -37.51 -0.76
N ARG A 8 -26.99 -37.58 -2.05
CA ARG A 8 -26.19 -36.95 -3.12
C ARG A 8 -26.18 -35.42 -3.02
N LEU A 9 -27.32 -34.80 -2.72
CA LEU A 9 -27.41 -33.35 -2.55
C LEU A 9 -26.64 -32.86 -1.33
N ALA A 10 -26.67 -33.62 -0.23
CA ALA A 10 -25.88 -33.31 0.96
C ALA A 10 -24.37 -33.35 0.66
N ASP A 11 -23.88 -34.37 -0.04
CA ASP A 11 -22.47 -34.49 -0.42
C ASP A 11 -22.03 -33.37 -1.38
N GLU A 12 -22.85 -33.03 -2.37
CA GLU A 12 -22.58 -31.91 -3.29
C GLU A 12 -22.55 -30.57 -2.54
N SER A 13 -23.46 -30.36 -1.58
CA SER A 13 -23.47 -29.15 -0.75
C SER A 13 -22.22 -29.04 0.13
N LEU A 14 -21.73 -30.17 0.64
CA LEU A 14 -20.51 -30.23 1.43
C LEU A 14 -19.30 -29.91 0.56
N ARG A 15 -19.23 -30.49 -0.64
CA ARG A 15 -18.18 -30.19 -1.62
C ARG A 15 -18.16 -28.72 -2.04
N LEU A 16 -19.33 -28.13 -2.30
CA LEU A 16 -19.45 -26.71 -2.64
C LEU A 16 -19.05 -25.81 -1.48
N SER A 17 -19.47 -26.14 -0.25
CA SER A 17 -19.11 -25.36 0.94
C SER A 17 -17.61 -25.41 1.22
N LEU A 18 -16.95 -26.55 1.04
CA LEU A 18 -15.49 -26.67 1.12
C LEU A 18 -14.80 -25.80 0.07
N ARG A 19 -15.27 -25.85 -1.18
CA ARG A 19 -14.70 -25.02 -2.25
C ARG A 19 -14.91 -23.52 -1.99
N GLN A 20 -16.06 -23.14 -1.43
CA GLN A 20 -16.35 -21.77 -1.04
C GLN A 20 -15.45 -21.31 0.11
N ALA A 21 -15.19 -22.18 1.09
CA ALA A 21 -14.27 -21.89 2.18
C ALA A 21 -12.83 -21.69 1.65
N GLU A 22 -12.37 -22.55 0.74
CA GLU A 22 -11.07 -22.42 0.09
C GLU A 22 -10.93 -21.09 -0.66
N LEU A 23 -11.95 -20.71 -1.44
CA LEU A 23 -11.98 -19.43 -2.14
C LEU A 23 -12.00 -18.23 -1.18
N ALA A 24 -12.74 -18.33 -0.08
CA ALA A 24 -12.78 -17.28 0.94
C ALA A 24 -11.40 -17.09 1.59
N VAL A 25 -10.71 -18.18 1.91
CA VAL A 25 -9.33 -18.13 2.43
C VAL A 25 -8.41 -17.46 1.42
N LEU A 26 -8.43 -17.89 0.15
CA LEU A 26 -7.59 -17.29 -0.89
C LEU A 26 -7.87 -15.80 -1.08
N LEU A 27 -9.14 -15.39 -1.04
CA LEU A 27 -9.54 -13.99 -1.17
C LEU A 27 -9.05 -13.15 0.02
N VAL A 28 -9.19 -13.65 1.25
CA VAL A 28 -8.69 -12.98 2.46
C VAL A 28 -7.16 -12.85 2.40
N THR A 29 -6.46 -13.92 2.02
CA THR A 29 -5.01 -13.89 1.87
C THR A 29 -4.57 -12.88 0.81
N ALA A 30 -5.23 -12.87 -0.37
CA ALA A 30 -4.95 -11.89 -1.41
C ALA A 30 -5.18 -10.44 -0.93
N ALA A 31 -6.28 -10.21 -0.20
CA ALA A 31 -6.59 -8.90 0.38
C ALA A 31 -5.52 -8.46 1.41
N GLN A 32 -5.04 -9.39 2.24
CA GLN A 32 -3.97 -9.11 3.21
C GLN A 32 -2.66 -8.72 2.50
N TYR A 33 -2.27 -9.45 1.45
CA TYR A 33 -1.07 -9.10 0.68
C TYR A 33 -1.20 -7.75 -0.03
N ALA A 34 -2.34 -7.49 -0.67
CA ALA A 34 -2.59 -6.21 -1.33
C ALA A 34 -2.58 -5.04 -0.32
N TRP A 35 -3.12 -5.26 0.88
CA TRP A 35 -3.08 -4.26 1.95
C TRP A 35 -1.64 -3.98 2.42
N LEU A 36 -0.85 -5.02 2.63
CA LEU A 36 0.56 -4.86 3.03
C LEU A 36 1.37 -4.11 1.97
N ASP A 37 1.17 -4.43 0.69
CA ASP A 37 1.83 -3.76 -0.42
C ASP A 37 1.49 -2.26 -0.44
N LEU A 38 0.21 -1.92 -0.29
CA LEU A 38 -0.23 -0.52 -0.18
C LEU A 38 0.40 0.20 1.01
N CYS A 39 0.49 -0.45 2.17
CA CYS A 39 1.16 0.13 3.33
C CYS A 39 2.64 0.39 3.05
N VAL A 40 3.36 -0.58 2.48
CA VAL A 40 4.78 -0.46 2.16
C VAL A 40 5.02 0.66 1.16
N ASP A 41 4.22 0.75 0.12
CA ASP A 41 4.33 1.81 -0.88
C ASP A 41 3.99 3.19 -0.29
N GLY A 42 3.01 3.25 0.63
CA GLY A 42 2.73 4.45 1.42
C GLY A 42 3.96 4.89 2.24
N TYR A 43 4.60 3.95 2.95
CA TYR A 43 5.81 4.25 3.72
C TYR A 43 6.99 4.68 2.83
N ARG A 44 7.19 4.03 1.69
CA ARG A 44 8.24 4.40 0.73
C ARG A 44 8.00 5.80 0.18
N THR A 45 6.78 6.10 -0.23
CA THR A 45 6.40 7.42 -0.76
C THR A 45 6.59 8.51 0.28
N MET A 46 6.17 8.26 1.52
CA MET A 46 6.40 9.17 2.64
C MET A 46 7.91 9.38 2.89
N GLY A 47 8.70 8.31 2.85
CA GLY A 47 10.15 8.37 2.98
C GLY A 47 10.81 9.23 1.90
N LEU A 48 10.37 9.11 0.64
CA LEU A 48 10.84 9.94 -0.47
C LEU A 48 10.47 11.41 -0.27
N ILE A 49 9.24 11.71 0.17
CA ILE A 49 8.79 13.10 0.44
C ILE A 49 9.62 13.70 1.59
N LEU A 50 9.83 12.97 2.68
CA LEU A 50 10.62 13.42 3.82
C LEU A 50 12.10 13.63 3.43
N SER A 51 12.67 12.73 2.63
CA SER A 51 14.04 12.87 2.12
C SER A 51 14.18 14.09 1.20
N ALA A 52 13.25 14.29 0.26
CA ALA A 52 13.24 15.43 -0.64
C ALA A 52 13.14 16.76 0.11
N THR A 53 12.25 16.84 1.11
CA THR A 53 12.12 18.03 1.95
C THR A 53 13.38 18.28 2.80
N SER A 54 14.04 17.22 3.28
CA SER A 54 15.33 17.35 3.98
C SER A 54 16.44 17.86 3.08
N ASP A 55 16.60 17.30 1.87
CA ASP A 55 17.62 17.78 0.92
C ASP A 55 17.34 19.22 0.48
N GLN A 56 16.07 19.60 0.28
CA GLN A 56 15.70 20.98 -0.02
C GLN A 56 16.07 21.94 1.12
N ARG A 57 15.89 21.53 2.39
CA ARG A 57 16.33 22.32 3.56
C ARG A 57 17.85 22.47 3.59
N ASP A 58 18.60 21.41 3.32
CA ASP A 58 20.05 21.44 3.31
C ASP A 58 20.60 22.30 2.16
N ARG A 59 20.00 22.23 0.97
CA ARG A 59 20.29 23.14 -0.16
C ARG A 59 20.03 24.59 0.22
N THR A 60 18.89 24.89 0.83
CA THR A 60 18.56 26.24 1.30
C THR A 60 19.58 26.75 2.31
N ARG A 61 19.96 25.91 3.29
CA ARG A 61 21.01 26.24 4.27
C ARG A 61 22.36 26.51 3.63
N ARG A 62 22.76 25.73 2.62
CA ARG A 62 24.00 25.96 1.86
C ARG A 62 23.99 27.32 1.14
N LEU A 63 22.87 27.71 0.55
CA LEU A 63 22.73 29.03 -0.09
C LEU A 63 22.81 30.17 0.92
N ILE A 64 22.13 30.04 2.07
CA ILE A 64 22.19 31.04 3.14
C ILE A 64 23.62 31.20 3.67
N ARG A 65 24.35 30.10 3.89
CA ARG A 65 25.76 30.15 4.30
C ARG A 65 26.67 30.84 3.28
N ARG A 66 26.30 30.86 2.00
CA ARG A 66 27.00 31.59 0.94
C ARG A 66 26.60 33.07 0.85
N GLY A 67 25.78 33.56 1.77
CA GLY A 67 25.35 34.96 1.83
C GLY A 67 24.07 35.26 1.04
N VAL A 68 23.38 34.25 0.51
CA VAL A 68 22.08 34.47 -0.17
C VAL A 68 21.02 34.76 0.89
N PRO A 69 20.23 35.84 0.77
CA PRO A 69 19.16 36.12 1.71
C PRO A 69 18.13 34.98 1.70
N PRO A 70 17.59 34.58 2.87
CA PRO A 70 16.79 33.37 3.04
C PRO A 70 15.55 33.34 2.15
N GLU A 71 14.91 34.49 1.92
CA GLU A 71 13.75 34.60 1.03
C GLU A 71 14.09 34.31 -0.43
N ALA A 72 15.25 34.77 -0.90
CA ALA A 72 15.73 34.52 -2.26
C ALA A 72 16.19 33.06 -2.42
N ALA A 73 16.84 32.49 -1.39
CA ALA A 73 17.25 31.08 -1.39
C ALA A 73 16.04 30.13 -1.42
N ALA A 74 15.02 30.41 -0.60
CA ALA A 74 13.78 29.63 -0.58
C ALA A 74 13.01 29.75 -1.90
N ARG A 75 12.96 30.95 -2.51
CA ARG A 75 12.29 31.17 -3.79
C ARG A 75 13.01 30.46 -4.94
N ALA A 76 14.34 30.55 -5.01
CA ALA A 76 15.15 29.88 -6.04
C ALA A 76 14.97 28.36 -6.04
N LEU A 77 14.83 27.74 -4.86
CA LEU A 77 14.65 26.29 -4.71
C LEU A 77 13.20 25.81 -4.81
N ARG A 78 12.22 26.71 -4.96
CA ARG A 78 10.79 26.38 -5.15
C ARG A 78 10.36 26.51 -6.62
N ILE A 79 11.22 27.09 -7.45
CA ILE A 79 11.05 27.30 -8.90
C ILE A 79 11.68 26.15 -9.70
N VAL A 80 12.64 25.42 -9.11
CA VAL A 80 13.20 24.16 -9.62
C VAL A 80 12.38 23.00 -9.12
#